data_AF-A0A7C3G0K9-F1
#
_entry.id   AF-A0A7C3G0K9-F1
#
_cell.length_a   1.000
_cell.length_b   1.000
_cell.length_c   1.000
_cell.angle_alpha   90.00
_cell.angle_beta   90.00
_cell.angle_gamma   90.00
#
_symmetry.space_group_name_H-M   'P 1'
#
loop_
_entity.id
_entity.type
_entity.pdbx_description
1 polymer ?
#
loop_
_entity_poly.entity_id
_entity_poly.type
_entity_poly.pdbx_seq_one_letter_code
_entity_poly.pdbx_strand_id
1 'polypeptide(L)'
;MPEQVTPVQQSTLSPEAQAQQERRIQIMIGGGGILLLALLIGAIVLMANYPAATVVIRDIAIVFVAGTTLLIGIAIIVLILEIWVLIKVLREEIRPLLDSVNDTASTVRGTTKFVSKNIVSPFIKLSGFTAAVRQMAGDIKGIVTTAQPNSKSTHTQGGKDGQGE
;
A
#
# COMPACT_ATOMS: atom_id res chain seq x y z
N MET A 1 41.00 -10.20 19.42
CA MET A 1 40.39 -11.44 18.93
C MET A 1 39.56 -11.05 17.71
N PRO A 2 39.95 -11.39 16.47
CA PRO A 2 39.12 -11.07 15.30
C PRO A 2 38.04 -12.13 15.09
N GLU A 3 36.78 -11.71 15.07
CA GLU A 3 35.63 -12.52 14.66
C GLU A 3 35.82 -13.00 13.21
N GLN A 4 35.86 -14.31 13.04
CA GLN A 4 35.73 -14.93 11.73
C GLN A 4 34.26 -14.82 11.31
N VAL A 5 33.97 -13.86 10.42
CA VAL A 5 32.77 -13.87 9.61
C VAL A 5 32.77 -15.15 8.77
N THR A 6 31.93 -16.09 9.18
CA THR A 6 31.67 -17.32 8.42
C THR A 6 30.96 -16.92 7.13
N PRO A 7 31.48 -17.24 5.93
CA PRO A 7 30.76 -16.94 4.70
C PRO A 7 29.53 -17.85 4.66
N VAL A 8 28.36 -17.22 4.53
CA VAL A 8 27.10 -17.91 4.27
C VAL A 8 27.30 -18.74 3.01
N GLN A 9 27.40 -20.06 3.19
CA GLN A 9 27.58 -21.01 2.11
C GLN A 9 26.28 -21.00 1.27
N GLN A 10 26.26 -20.11 0.28
CA GLN A 10 25.26 -20.13 -0.77
C GLN A 10 25.44 -21.46 -1.50
N SER A 11 24.38 -22.27 -1.50
CA SER A 11 24.26 -23.45 -2.36
C SER A 11 24.28 -23.01 -3.83
N THR A 12 25.46 -22.72 -4.36
CA THR A 12 25.68 -22.57 -5.80
C THR A 12 25.66 -23.97 -6.40
N LEU A 13 24.45 -24.48 -6.64
CA LEU A 13 24.23 -25.66 -7.47
C LEU A 13 24.89 -25.39 -8.83
N SER A 14 25.89 -26.18 -9.21
CA SER A 14 26.49 -26.15 -10.54
C SER A 14 25.41 -26.27 -11.62
N PRO A 15 25.49 -25.54 -12.75
CA PRO A 15 24.51 -25.58 -13.84
C PRO A 15 24.18 -27.01 -14.34
N GLU A 16 25.14 -27.93 -14.25
CA GLU A 16 24.98 -29.34 -14.62
C GLU A 16 24.10 -30.13 -13.64
N ALA A 17 24.15 -29.80 -12.34
CA ALA A 17 23.33 -30.44 -11.31
C ALA A 17 21.86 -29.97 -11.38
N GLN A 18 21.62 -28.69 -11.75
CA GLN A 18 20.28 -28.16 -11.96
C GLN A 18 19.58 -28.83 -13.15
N ALA A 19 20.29 -29.00 -14.29
CA ALA A 19 19.74 -29.64 -15.48
C ALA A 19 19.44 -31.15 -15.28
N GLN A 20 20.25 -31.87 -14.50
CA GLN A 20 19.95 -33.25 -14.13
C GLN A 20 18.80 -33.38 -13.13
N GLN A 21 18.67 -32.43 -12.19
CA GLN A 21 17.60 -32.42 -11.20
C GLN A 21 16.23 -32.18 -11.85
N GLU A 22 16.13 -31.23 -12.79
CA GLU A 22 14.90 -31.00 -13.54
C GLU A 22 14.50 -32.23 -14.38
N ARG A 23 15.45 -32.87 -15.08
CA ARG A 23 15.17 -34.11 -15.84
C ARG A 23 14.72 -35.26 -14.96
N ARG A 24 15.29 -35.41 -13.76
CA ARG A 24 14.88 -36.46 -12.80
C ARG A 24 13.47 -36.23 -12.26
N ILE A 25 13.14 -34.99 -11.92
CA ILE A 25 11.79 -34.63 -11.46
C ILE A 25 10.79 -34.79 -12.62
N GLN A 26 11.17 -34.41 -13.85
CA GLN A 26 10.33 -34.57 -15.03
C GLN A 26 10.10 -36.05 -15.40
N ILE A 27 11.10 -36.92 -15.23
CA ILE A 27 10.95 -38.37 -15.42
C ILE A 27 10.13 -39.00 -14.30
N MET A 28 10.22 -38.51 -13.05
CA MET A 28 9.34 -38.99 -11.96
C MET A 28 7.90 -38.54 -12.13
N ILE A 29 7.66 -37.29 -12.52
CA ILE A 29 6.30 -36.77 -12.78
C ILE A 29 5.72 -37.46 -14.02
N GLY A 30 6.49 -37.57 -15.10
CA GLY A 30 6.08 -38.25 -16.33
C GLY A 30 5.89 -39.75 -16.13
N GLY A 31 6.82 -40.41 -15.46
CA GLY A 31 6.76 -41.82 -15.11
C GLY A 31 5.63 -42.14 -14.15
N GLY A 32 5.40 -41.30 -13.13
CA GLY A 32 4.27 -41.41 -12.21
C GLY A 32 2.93 -41.26 -12.93
N GLY A 33 2.82 -40.28 -13.84
CA GLY A 33 1.65 -40.09 -14.68
C GLY A 33 1.37 -41.29 -15.59
N ILE A 34 2.38 -41.81 -16.29
CA ILE A 34 2.26 -42.98 -17.17
C ILE A 34 1.90 -44.24 -16.39
N LEU A 35 2.53 -44.46 -15.22
CA LEU A 35 2.23 -45.60 -14.34
C LEU A 35 0.79 -45.52 -13.82
N LEU A 36 0.35 -44.34 -13.36
CA LEU A 36 -1.01 -44.12 -12.90
C LEU A 36 -2.01 -44.37 -14.04
N LEU A 37 -1.72 -43.87 -15.25
CA LEU A 37 -2.56 -44.09 -16.42
C LEU A 37 -2.66 -45.57 -16.79
N ALA A 38 -1.55 -46.31 -16.79
CA ALA A 38 -1.53 -47.75 -17.04
C ALA A 38 -2.34 -48.53 -15.98
N LEU A 39 -2.21 -48.14 -14.70
CA LEU A 39 -2.99 -48.71 -13.60
C LEU A 39 -4.48 -48.42 -13.78
N LEU A 40 -4.85 -47.20 -14.17
CA LEU A 40 -6.23 -46.81 -14.43
C LEU A 40 -6.84 -47.61 -15.59
N ILE A 41 -6.13 -47.70 -16.71
CA ILE A 41 -6.56 -48.49 -17.88
C ILE A 41 -6.70 -49.97 -17.49
N GLY A 42 -5.74 -50.51 -16.75
CA GLY A 42 -5.80 -51.87 -16.23
C GLY A 42 -7.00 -52.11 -15.33
N ALA A 43 -7.29 -51.18 -14.41
CA ALA A 43 -8.47 -51.25 -13.53
C ALA A 43 -9.78 -51.19 -14.32
N ILE A 44 -9.88 -50.32 -15.33
CA ILE A 44 -11.05 -50.21 -16.21
C ILE A 44 -11.27 -51.49 -17.01
N VAL A 45 -10.21 -52.03 -17.64
CA VAL A 45 -10.28 -53.29 -18.40
C VAL A 45 -10.66 -54.46 -17.50
N LEU A 46 -10.11 -54.52 -16.27
CA LEU A 46 -10.46 -55.52 -15.28
C LEU A 46 -11.94 -55.41 -14.88
N MET A 47 -12.44 -54.22 -14.57
CA MET A 47 -13.88 -54.01 -14.31
C MET A 47 -14.76 -54.42 -15.50
N ALA A 48 -14.33 -54.11 -16.73
CA ALA A 48 -15.08 -54.47 -17.93
C ALA A 48 -15.17 -55.99 -18.13
N ASN A 49 -14.11 -56.73 -17.76
CA ASN A 49 -14.05 -58.18 -17.89
C ASN A 49 -14.79 -58.93 -16.77
N TYR A 50 -14.99 -58.29 -15.61
CA TYR A 50 -15.68 -58.89 -14.45
C TYR A 50 -16.97 -58.11 -14.08
N PRO A 51 -18.06 -58.28 -14.86
CA PRO A 51 -19.28 -57.47 -14.71
C PRO A 51 -19.97 -57.62 -13.35
N ALA A 52 -19.95 -58.81 -12.75
CA ALA A 52 -20.58 -59.06 -11.46
C ALA A 52 -19.92 -58.25 -10.32
N ALA A 53 -18.59 -58.17 -10.30
CA ALA A 53 -17.85 -57.38 -9.31
C ALA A 53 -18.05 -55.87 -9.53
N THR A 54 -18.10 -55.43 -10.80
CA THR A 54 -18.30 -54.03 -11.17
C THR A 54 -19.64 -53.46 -10.71
N VAL A 55 -20.71 -54.27 -10.71
CA VAL A 55 -22.02 -53.84 -10.18
C VAL A 55 -21.91 -53.49 -8.69
N VAL A 56 -21.31 -54.37 -7.88
CA VAL A 56 -21.14 -54.14 -6.44
C VAL A 56 -20.30 -52.90 -6.16
N ILE A 57 -19.19 -52.72 -6.88
CA ILE A 57 -18.32 -51.55 -6.71
C ILE A 57 -19.06 -50.26 -7.10
N ARG A 58 -19.82 -50.28 -8.20
CA ARG A 58 -20.64 -49.13 -8.63
C ARG A 58 -21.69 -48.76 -7.60
N ASP A 59 -22.39 -49.73 -7.04
CA ASP A 59 -23.44 -49.46 -6.06
C ASP A 59 -22.88 -48.80 -4.79
N ILE A 60 -21.76 -49.30 -4.28
CA ILE A 60 -21.05 -48.67 -3.14
C ILE A 60 -20.59 -47.26 -3.50
N ALA A 61 -20.02 -47.06 -4.68
CA ALA A 61 -19.56 -45.75 -5.14
C ALA A 61 -20.72 -44.74 -5.26
N ILE A 62 -21.88 -45.16 -5.78
CA ILE A 62 -23.06 -44.30 -5.89
C ILE A 62 -23.58 -43.90 -4.50
N VAL A 63 -23.66 -44.84 -3.55
CA VAL A 63 -24.09 -44.54 -2.17
C VAL A 63 -23.12 -43.56 -1.50
N PHE A 64 -21.82 -43.77 -1.67
CA PHE A 64 -20.80 -42.86 -1.14
C PHE A 64 -20.90 -41.46 -1.74
N VAL A 65 -21.00 -41.36 -3.08
CA VAL A 65 -21.14 -40.07 -3.78
C VAL A 65 -22.45 -39.37 -3.42
N ALA A 66 -23.55 -40.10 -3.28
CA ALA A 66 -24.82 -39.54 -2.85
C ALA A 66 -24.72 -38.98 -1.43
N GLY A 67 -24.07 -39.71 -0.51
CA GLY A 67 -23.83 -39.26 0.86
C GLY A 67 -22.94 -38.01 0.92
N THR A 68 -21.83 -37.99 0.19
CA THR A 68 -20.95 -36.81 0.14
C THR A 68 -21.62 -35.61 -0.53
N THR A 69 -22.41 -35.82 -1.59
CA THR A 69 -23.18 -34.77 -2.25
C THR A 69 -24.23 -34.17 -1.31
N LEU A 70 -24.90 -35.00 -0.51
CA LEU A 70 -25.84 -34.53 0.51
C LEU A 70 -25.13 -33.70 1.59
N LEU A 71 -23.99 -34.18 2.07
CA LEU A 71 -23.18 -33.46 3.06
C LEU A 71 -22.65 -32.12 2.53
N ILE A 72 -22.14 -32.09 1.29
CA ILE A 72 -21.72 -30.84 0.62
C ILE A 72 -22.92 -29.91 0.42
N GLY A 73 -24.09 -30.45 0.04
CA GLY A 73 -25.32 -29.67 -0.08
C GLY A 73 -25.71 -28.99 1.23
N ILE A 74 -25.65 -29.71 2.35
CA ILE A 74 -25.88 -29.14 3.69
C ILE A 74 -24.82 -28.08 4.02
N ALA A 75 -23.55 -28.35 3.72
CA ALA A 75 -22.47 -27.38 3.95
C ALA A 75 -22.69 -26.08 3.16
N ILE A 76 -23.18 -26.16 1.91
CA ILE A 76 -23.53 -24.98 1.11
C ILE A 76 -24.67 -24.19 1.75
N ILE A 77 -25.71 -24.87 2.25
CA ILE A 77 -26.82 -24.21 2.96
C ILE A 77 -26.29 -23.46 4.18
N VAL A 78 -25.45 -24.11 5.00
CA VAL A 78 -24.82 -23.47 6.16
C VAL A 78 -23.99 -22.26 5.75
N LEU A 79 -23.17 -22.38 4.70
CA LEU A 79 -22.35 -21.28 4.19
C LEU A 79 -23.19 -20.09 3.72
N ILE A 80 -24.34 -20.33 3.09
CA ILE A 80 -25.27 -19.26 2.72
C ILE A 80 -25.86 -18.58 3.97
N LEU A 81 -26.20 -19.34 5.01
CA LEU A 81 -26.69 -18.79 6.27
C LEU A 81 -25.61 -17.97 6.99
N GLU A 82 -24.36 -18.42 6.98
CA GLU A 82 -23.23 -17.67 7.55
C GLU A 82 -23.06 -16.32 6.86
N ILE A 83 -23.06 -16.32 5.53
CA ILE A 83 -23.00 -15.08 4.74
C ILE A 83 -24.20 -14.19 5.07
N TRP A 84 -25.40 -14.76 5.21
CA TRP A 84 -26.60 -13.99 5.55
C TRP A 84 -26.45 -13.26 6.90
N VAL A 85 -25.92 -13.94 7.92
CA VAL A 85 -25.64 -13.33 9.24
C VAL A 85 -24.59 -12.23 9.12
N LEU A 86 -23.51 -12.45 8.35
CA LEU A 86 -22.46 -11.45 8.17
C LEU A 86 -22.99 -10.18 7.48
N ILE A 87 -23.80 -10.35 6.44
CA ILE A 87 -24.42 -9.20 5.76
C ILE A 87 -25.42 -8.51 6.69
N LYS A 88 -26.15 -9.25 7.54
CA LYS A 88 -27.04 -8.67 8.54
C LYS A 88 -26.28 -7.75 9.50
N VAL A 89 -25.20 -8.23 10.12
CA VAL A 89 -24.36 -7.43 11.03
C VAL A 89 -23.77 -6.21 10.31
N LEU A 90 -23.26 -6.39 9.09
CA LEU A 90 -22.74 -5.27 8.31
C LEU A 90 -23.81 -4.18 8.07
N ARG A 91 -25.05 -4.58 7.83
CA ARG A 91 -26.15 -3.62 7.58
C ARG A 91 -26.69 -2.99 8.85
N GLU A 92 -26.81 -3.75 9.93
CA GLU A 92 -27.46 -3.29 11.15
C GLU A 92 -26.50 -2.57 12.10
N GLU A 93 -25.21 -2.92 12.08
CA GLU A 93 -24.21 -2.34 12.99
C GLU A 93 -23.21 -1.45 12.23
N ILE A 94 -22.67 -1.93 11.11
CA ILE A 94 -21.57 -1.22 10.44
C ILE A 94 -22.05 -0.04 9.58
N ARG A 95 -23.21 -0.14 8.90
CA ARG A 95 -23.77 1.00 8.14
C ARG A 95 -23.99 2.24 9.02
N PRO A 96 -24.65 2.15 10.19
CA PRO A 96 -24.80 3.30 11.09
C PRO A 96 -23.46 3.91 11.54
N LEU A 97 -22.41 3.09 11.69
CA LEU A 97 -21.07 3.60 12.01
C LEU A 97 -20.49 4.43 10.86
N LEU A 98 -20.66 4.01 9.61
CA LEU A 98 -20.23 4.79 8.44
C LEU A 98 -20.97 6.12 8.35
N ASP A 99 -22.28 6.11 8.62
CA ASP A 99 -23.08 7.34 8.64
C ASP A 99 -22.60 8.29 9.75
N SER A 100 -22.36 7.77 10.96
CA SER A 100 -21.83 8.54 12.09
C SER A 100 -20.42 9.10 11.83
N VAL A 101 -19.59 8.35 11.09
CA VAL A 101 -18.26 8.81 10.64
C VAL A 101 -18.40 9.95 9.64
N ASN A 102 -19.35 9.86 8.71
CA ASN A 102 -19.63 10.95 7.76
C ASN A 102 -20.13 12.22 8.48
N ASP A 103 -21.01 12.07 9.47
CA ASP A 103 -21.47 13.18 10.31
C ASP A 103 -20.34 13.78 11.15
N THR A 104 -19.45 12.95 11.67
CA THR A 104 -18.23 13.39 12.38
C THR A 104 -17.31 14.16 11.45
N ALA A 105 -17.06 13.65 10.24
CA ALA A 105 -16.23 14.33 9.25
C ALA A 105 -16.82 15.69 8.84
N SER A 106 -18.15 15.75 8.64
CA SER A 106 -18.88 16.98 8.37
C SER A 106 -18.75 17.98 9.52
N THR A 107 -18.94 17.52 10.76
CA THR A 107 -18.82 18.34 11.98
C THR A 107 -17.39 18.86 12.16
N VAL A 108 -16.37 18.01 12.03
CA VAL A 108 -14.96 18.39 12.12
C VAL A 108 -14.60 19.42 11.05
N ARG A 109 -15.08 19.23 9.81
CA ARG A 109 -14.90 20.22 8.74
C ARG A 109 -15.60 21.53 9.07
N GLY A 110 -16.79 21.47 9.67
CA GLY A 110 -17.54 22.62 10.15
C GLY A 110 -16.79 23.40 11.23
N THR A 111 -16.34 22.72 12.28
CA THR A 111 -15.52 23.28 13.36
C THR A 111 -14.24 23.89 12.80
N THR A 112 -13.54 23.20 11.91
CA THR A 112 -12.33 23.73 11.27
C THR A 112 -12.62 25.00 10.47
N LYS A 113 -13.70 25.03 9.69
CA LYS A 113 -14.13 26.25 8.98
C LYS A 113 -14.49 27.38 9.94
N PHE A 114 -15.21 27.09 11.03
CA PHE A 114 -15.62 28.08 12.02
C PHE A 114 -14.39 28.69 12.71
N VAL A 115 -13.49 27.85 13.20
CA VAL A 115 -12.24 28.28 13.84
C VAL A 115 -11.37 29.05 12.86
N SER A 116 -11.25 28.56 11.62
CA SER A 116 -10.50 29.23 10.56
C SER A 116 -11.02 30.64 10.27
N LYS A 117 -12.33 30.80 10.09
CA LYS A 117 -12.95 32.08 9.72
C LYS A 117 -13.05 33.05 10.90
N ASN A 118 -13.43 32.57 12.07
CA ASN A 118 -13.80 33.44 13.19
C ASN A 118 -12.66 33.65 14.21
N ILE A 119 -11.69 32.75 14.29
CA ILE A 119 -10.60 32.84 15.27
C ILE A 119 -9.26 33.06 14.56
N VAL A 120 -8.92 32.20 13.61
CA VAL A 120 -7.58 32.20 12.98
C VAL A 120 -7.41 33.36 12.00
N SER A 121 -8.37 33.59 11.11
CA SER A 121 -8.33 34.69 10.12
C SER A 121 -8.13 36.07 10.77
N PRO A 122 -8.87 36.47 11.81
CA PRO A 122 -8.61 37.76 12.46
C PRO A 122 -7.24 37.82 13.15
N PHE A 123 -6.77 36.72 13.74
CA PHE A 123 -5.44 36.67 14.37
C PHE A 123 -4.31 36.87 13.35
N ILE A 124 -4.39 36.20 12.19
CA ILE A 124 -3.42 36.34 11.08
C ILE A 124 -3.40 37.78 10.57
N LYS A 125 -4.58 38.41 10.42
CA LYS A 125 -4.68 39.81 9.97
C LYS A 125 -4.05 40.77 10.99
N LEU A 126 -4.22 40.52 12.29
CA LEU A 126 -3.62 41.32 13.35
C LEU A 126 -2.08 41.22 13.34
N SER A 127 -1.55 40.00 13.28
CA SER A 127 -0.10 39.79 13.22
C SER A 127 0.50 40.36 11.93
N GLY A 128 -0.19 40.19 10.79
CA GLY A 128 0.23 40.72 9.50
C GLY A 128 0.27 42.24 9.46
N PHE A 129 -0.74 42.91 10.03
CA PHE A 129 -0.74 44.37 10.16
C PHE A 129 0.41 44.85 11.05
N THR A 130 0.64 44.19 12.19
CA THR A 130 1.73 44.55 13.11
C THR A 130 3.11 44.38 12.47
N ALA A 131 3.30 43.32 11.68
CA ALA A 131 4.52 43.08 10.92
C ALA A 131 4.73 44.15 9.84
N ALA A 132 3.70 44.49 9.06
CA ALA A 132 3.76 45.54 8.04
C ALA A 132 4.12 46.91 8.63
N VAL A 133 3.50 47.28 9.76
CA VAL A 133 3.81 48.54 10.47
C VAL A 133 5.26 48.54 10.96
N ARG A 134 5.73 47.43 11.55
CA ARG A 134 7.12 47.33 12.03
C ARG A 134 8.15 47.42 10.90
N GLN A 135 7.84 46.80 9.75
CA GLN A 135 8.67 46.88 8.55
C GLN A 135 8.76 48.33 8.04
N MET A 136 7.63 49.00 7.86
CA MET A 136 7.59 50.40 7.43
C MET A 136 8.36 51.33 8.38
N ALA A 137 8.18 51.16 9.70
CA ALA A 137 8.91 51.95 10.69
C ALA A 137 10.42 51.69 10.66
N GLY A 138 10.83 50.44 10.40
CA GLY A 138 12.22 50.05 10.21
C GLY A 138 12.84 50.67 8.96
N ASP A 139 12.14 50.59 7.83
CA ASP A 139 12.60 51.14 6.54
C ASP A 139 12.74 52.66 6.61
N ILE A 140 11.81 53.37 7.26
CA ILE A 140 11.90 54.84 7.45
C ILE A 140 13.10 55.22 8.32
N LYS A 141 13.37 54.46 9.41
CA LYS A 141 14.57 54.68 10.23
C LYS A 141 15.86 54.38 9.47
N GLY A 142 15.85 53.38 8.60
CA GLY A 142 16.99 53.04 7.73
C GLY A 142 17.31 54.14 6.72
N ILE A 143 16.28 54.74 6.11
CA ILE A 143 16.45 55.81 5.11
C ILE A 143 16.99 57.10 5.76
N VAL A 144 16.56 57.45 6.98
CA VAL A 144 17.04 58.66 7.66
C VAL A 144 18.49 58.56 8.11
N THR A 145 19.02 57.34 8.31
CA THR A 145 20.41 57.12 8.75
C THR A 145 21.41 57.03 7.60
N THR A 146 20.95 57.01 6.35
CA THR A 146 21.82 56.99 5.16
C THR A 146 22.10 58.36 4.55
N ALA A 147 21.58 59.45 5.12
CA ALA A 147 21.90 60.83 4.72
C ALA A 147 23.18 61.36 5.42
N GLN A 148 24.26 60.56 5.44
CA GLN A 148 25.58 61.01 5.89
C GLN A 148 26.47 61.25 4.66
N PRO A 149 26.79 62.51 4.30
CA PRO A 149 27.70 62.81 3.22
C PRO A 149 29.13 62.57 3.69
N ASN A 150 29.69 61.40 3.39
CA ASN A 150 31.13 61.20 3.55
C ASN A 150 31.85 61.89 2.39
N SER A 151 32.21 63.15 2.62
CA SER A 151 33.09 63.93 1.77
C SER A 151 34.56 63.65 2.09
N LYS A 152 35.35 63.42 1.04
CA LYS A 152 36.81 63.60 0.82
C LYS A 152 37.27 62.46 -0.09
N SER A 153 37.93 62.69 -1.22
CA SER A 153 38.92 63.72 -1.58
C SER A 153 39.07 63.78 -3.12
N THR A 154 38.98 64.97 -3.72
CA THR A 154 40.14 65.71 -4.32
C THR A 154 40.61 65.22 -5.70
N HIS A 155 40.20 65.94 -6.75
CA HIS A 155 41.03 66.22 -7.92
C HIS A 155 40.49 67.50 -8.59
N THR A 156 41.08 68.67 -8.35
CA THR A 156 42.18 69.26 -9.13
C THR A 156 41.77 69.65 -10.54
N GLN A 157 41.39 70.91 -10.71
CA GLN A 157 41.83 71.81 -11.80
C GLN A 157 41.09 73.13 -11.58
N GLY A 158 41.79 74.22 -11.27
CA GLY A 158 42.60 74.96 -12.22
C GLY A 158 41.69 76.02 -12.83
N GLY A 159 41.95 77.31 -12.76
CA GLY A 159 43.09 78.07 -12.32
C GLY A 159 42.83 79.52 -12.77
N LYS A 160 43.84 80.36 -12.52
CA LYS A 160 44.07 81.65 -13.15
C LYS A 160 43.12 82.78 -12.77
N ASP A 161 43.58 83.74 -11.98
CA ASP A 161 44.52 84.84 -12.32
C ASP A 161 43.71 86.09 -12.65
N GLY A 162 44.00 87.19 -11.93
CA GLY A 162 44.04 88.51 -12.55
C GLY A 162 42.85 89.44 -12.36
N GLN A 163 42.95 90.29 -11.33
CA GLN A 163 42.65 91.74 -11.33
C GLN A 163 43.15 92.25 -9.97
N GLY A 164 43.99 93.27 -9.83
CA GLY A 164 44.46 94.31 -10.74
C GLY A 164 44.62 95.57 -9.90
N GLU A 165 45.87 95.97 -9.64
CA GLU A 165 46.34 97.34 -9.46
C GLU A 165 47.76 97.41 -10.03
#